data_AF-A0AB39NW95-F1
#
_entry.id   AF-A0AB39NW95-F1
#
_cell.length_a   1.000
_cell.length_b   1.000
_cell.length_c   1.000
_cell.angle_alpha   90.00
_cell.angle_beta   90.00
_cell.angle_gamma   90.00
#
_symmetry.space_group_name_H-M   'P 1'
#
loop_
_entity.id
_entity.type
_entity.pdbx_description
1 polymer ?
#
loop_
_entity_poly.entity_id
_entity_poly.type
_entity_poly.pdbx_seq_one_letter_code
_entity_poly.pdbx_strand_id
1 'polypeptide(L)'
;MAADDEDTWNEFRKLVNMAPGDLEKWLETDESKSAGQHKDGGESTGHASGRRIVALLRAKRADLTEDDYAHMRKVVGYIHRHLAQRPSGDVTDSRWRHSLMNWGHDPLADN
;
A
#
# COMPACT_ATOMS: atom_id res chain seq x y z
N MET A 1 -3.19 14.63 18.34
CA MET A 1 -2.47 14.77 17.06
C MET A 1 -1.12 14.08 17.14
N ALA A 2 -0.14 14.56 17.90
CA ALA A 2 1.19 13.91 17.96
C ALA A 2 1.20 12.41 18.34
N ALA A 3 0.41 11.98 19.33
CA ALA A 3 0.29 10.55 19.68
C ALA A 3 -0.37 9.73 18.56
N ASP A 4 -1.37 10.30 17.88
CA ASP A 4 -2.09 9.64 16.78
C ASP A 4 -1.21 9.52 15.52
N ASP A 5 -0.31 10.48 15.29
CA ASP A 5 0.68 10.44 14.21
C ASP A 5 1.77 9.41 14.46
N GLU A 6 2.20 9.24 15.73
CA GLU A 6 3.14 8.19 16.11
C GLU A 6 2.54 6.79 15.92
N ASP A 7 1.32 6.56 16.40
CA ASP A 7 0.60 5.30 16.21
C ASP A 7 0.39 5.00 14.72
N THR A 8 0.00 6.02 13.95
CA THR A 8 -0.13 5.93 12.48
C THR A 8 1.18 5.54 11.82
N TRP A 9 2.29 6.19 12.18
CA TRP A 9 3.60 5.91 11.63
C TRP A 9 4.04 4.47 11.92
N ASN A 10 3.91 4.04 13.17
CA ASN A 10 4.33 2.70 13.61
C ASN A 10 3.51 1.62 12.89
N GLU A 11 2.19 1.77 12.83
CA GLU A 11 1.33 0.80 12.16
C GLU A 11 1.55 0.79 10.63
N PHE A 12 1.74 1.95 10.01
CA PHE A 12 2.10 2.04 8.59
C PHE A 12 3.41 1.29 8.29
N ARG A 13 4.47 1.52 9.08
CA ARG A 13 5.78 0.87 8.88
C ARG A 13 5.75 -0.63 9.18
N LYS A 14 4.78 -1.09 9.98
CA LYS A 14 4.56 -2.50 10.26
C LYS A 14 3.80 -3.21 9.13
N LEU A 15 2.78 -2.56 8.57
CA LEU A 15 1.94 -3.16 7.53
C LEU A 15 2.56 -3.06 6.13
N VAL A 16 3.23 -1.96 5.81
CA VAL A 16 3.93 -1.82 4.52
C VAL A 16 5.23 -2.61 4.60
N ASN A 17 5.19 -3.84 4.12
CA ASN A 17 6.29 -4.81 4.19
C ASN A 17 7.09 -4.93 2.88
N MET A 18 6.66 -4.26 1.80
CA MET A 18 7.45 -4.16 0.57
C MET A 18 8.48 -3.05 0.68
N ALA A 19 9.75 -3.35 0.36
CA ALA A 19 10.78 -2.34 0.30
C ALA A 19 10.48 -1.33 -0.83
N PRO A 20 10.93 -0.05 -0.73
CA PRO A 20 10.60 0.98 -1.72
C PRO A 20 10.97 0.58 -3.15
N GLY A 21 12.14 -0.04 -3.33
CA GLY A 21 12.60 -0.47 -4.66
C GLY A 21 11.83 -1.68 -5.21
N ASP A 22 11.31 -2.55 -4.35
CA ASP A 22 10.50 -3.70 -4.78
C ASP A 22 9.08 -3.27 -5.10
N LEU A 23 8.53 -2.32 -4.33
CA LEU A 23 7.26 -1.69 -4.65
C LEU A 23 7.34 -0.88 -5.94
N GLU A 24 8.41 -0.12 -6.19
CA GLU A 24 8.62 0.58 -7.47
C GLU A 24 8.61 -0.39 -8.65
N LYS A 25 9.40 -1.47 -8.59
CA LYS A 25 9.43 -2.50 -9.63
C LYS A 25 8.07 -3.15 -9.83
N TRP A 26 7.37 -3.48 -8.73
CA TRP A 26 6.02 -4.02 -8.79
C TRP A 26 5.08 -3.07 -9.53
N LEU A 27 5.15 -1.76 -9.22
CA LEU A 27 4.28 -0.77 -9.84
C LEU A 27 4.47 -0.66 -11.36
N GLU A 28 5.65 -1.00 -11.89
CA GLU A 28 5.92 -0.99 -13.34
C GLU A 28 5.26 -2.16 -14.10
N THR A 29 4.78 -3.19 -13.40
CA THR A 29 4.15 -4.38 -14.01
C THR A 29 2.75 -4.11 -14.55
N ASP A 30 2.31 -4.93 -15.50
CA ASP A 30 0.95 -4.81 -16.06
C ASP A 30 -0.10 -5.35 -15.09
N GLU A 31 0.27 -6.32 -14.25
CA GLU A 31 -0.52 -6.84 -13.13
C GLU A 31 -0.84 -5.73 -12.13
N SER A 32 0.15 -4.93 -11.75
CA SER A 32 -0.04 -3.76 -10.90
C SER A 32 -0.96 -2.72 -11.56
N LYS A 33 -0.69 -2.36 -12.82
CA LYS A 33 -1.47 -1.34 -13.56
C LYS A 33 -2.93 -1.75 -13.72
N SER A 34 -3.19 -3.03 -13.93
CA SER A 34 -4.53 -3.58 -14.13
C SER A 34 -5.27 -3.93 -12.83
N ALA A 35 -4.58 -3.93 -11.70
CA ALA A 35 -5.19 -4.24 -10.41
C ALA A 35 -5.97 -3.03 -9.84
N GLY A 36 -7.23 -3.30 -9.50
CA GLY A 36 -8.14 -2.36 -8.85
C GLY A 36 -9.24 -1.82 -9.75
N GLN A 37 -9.99 -0.84 -9.23
CA GLN A 37 -11.04 -0.16 -9.97
C GLN A 37 -10.46 1.07 -10.67
N HIS A 38 -10.72 1.20 -11.97
CA HIS A 38 -10.33 2.34 -12.80
C HIS A 38 -11.51 3.30 -12.89
N LYS A 39 -11.30 4.59 -12.62
CA LYS A 39 -12.24 5.62 -13.07
C LYS A 39 -11.91 5.92 -14.52
N ASP A 40 -12.86 5.65 -15.42
CA ASP A 40 -12.85 6.10 -16.81
C ASP A 40 -11.58 5.70 -17.60
N GLY A 41 -11.03 4.51 -17.33
CA GLY A 41 -9.81 4.01 -17.99
C GLY A 41 -8.50 4.65 -17.52
N GLY A 42 -8.55 5.53 -16.52
CA GLY A 42 -7.38 6.11 -15.86
C GLY A 42 -6.71 5.15 -14.87
N GLU A 43 -5.61 5.60 -14.28
CA GLU A 43 -4.88 4.85 -13.25
C GLU A 43 -5.76 4.41 -12.08
N SER A 44 -5.54 3.19 -11.56
CA SER A 44 -6.26 2.72 -10.38
C SER A 44 -5.83 3.50 -9.13
N THR A 45 -6.77 3.68 -8.19
CA THR A 45 -6.47 4.37 -6.91
C THR A 45 -5.36 3.67 -6.12
N GLY A 46 -5.29 2.33 -6.22
CA GLY A 46 -4.24 1.55 -5.55
C GLY A 46 -2.88 1.83 -6.16
N HIS A 47 -2.76 1.80 -7.49
CA HIS A 47 -1.50 2.08 -8.16
C HIS A 47 -0.98 3.51 -7.85
N ALA A 48 -1.87 4.50 -7.87
CA ALA A 48 -1.53 5.87 -7.49
C ALA A 48 -1.08 5.96 -6.02
N SER A 49 -1.74 5.20 -5.14
CA SER A 49 -1.37 5.10 -3.72
C SER A 49 0.03 4.47 -3.56
N GLY A 50 0.35 3.43 -4.32
CA GLY A 50 1.66 2.79 -4.30
C GLY A 50 2.79 3.75 -4.59
N ARG A 51 2.66 4.61 -5.61
CA ARG A 51 3.67 5.66 -5.89
C ARG A 51 3.84 6.63 -4.72
N ARG A 52 2.74 6.98 -4.05
CA ARG A 52 2.81 7.84 -2.87
C ARG A 52 3.47 7.14 -1.68
N ILE A 53 3.18 5.85 -1.46
CA ILE A 53 3.83 5.02 -0.43
C ILE A 53 5.33 4.97 -0.65
N VAL A 54 5.80 4.79 -1.89
CA VAL A 54 7.23 4.84 -2.23
C VAL A 54 7.85 6.16 -1.77
N ALA A 55 7.23 7.30 -2.10
CA ALA A 55 7.72 8.61 -1.66
C ALA A 55 7.77 8.73 -0.13
N LEU A 56 6.74 8.24 0.57
CA LEU A 56 6.68 8.25 2.04
C LEU A 56 7.76 7.37 2.68
N LEU A 57 8.04 6.19 2.13
CA LEU A 57 9.07 5.30 2.64
C LEU A 57 10.49 5.88 2.44
N ARG A 58 10.67 6.78 1.46
CA ARG A 58 11.94 7.48 1.18
C ARG A 58 12.06 8.79 1.95
N ALA A 59 10.96 9.35 2.47
CA ALA A 59 10.95 10.59 3.21
C ALA A 59 11.53 10.42 4.63
N LYS A 60 12.10 11.49 5.18
CA LYS A 60 12.44 11.54 6.60
C LYS A 60 11.18 11.86 7.39
N ARG A 61 11.01 11.25 8.56
CA ARG A 61 9.84 11.50 9.42
C ARG A 61 9.64 12.98 9.78
N ALA A 62 10.71 13.75 9.88
CA ALA A 62 10.66 15.19 10.15
C ALA A 62 10.09 16.04 9.00
N ASP A 63 10.07 15.49 7.79
CA ASP A 63 9.58 16.18 6.58
C ASP A 63 8.11 15.82 6.28
N LEU A 64 7.49 14.95 7.10
CA LEU A 64 6.11 14.49 6.89
C LEU A 64 5.09 15.56 7.27
N THR A 65 4.09 15.70 6.41
CA THR A 65 2.97 16.62 6.60
C THR A 65 1.74 15.92 7.18
N GLU A 66 0.75 16.69 7.65
CA GLU A 66 -0.54 16.14 8.08
C GLU A 66 -1.22 15.32 6.96
N ASP A 67 -1.09 15.75 5.70
CA ASP A 67 -1.62 15.04 4.54
C ASP A 67 -0.94 13.68 4.34
N ASP A 68 0.33 13.55 4.71
CA ASP A 68 1.07 12.29 4.65
C ASP A 68 0.59 11.32 5.71
N TYR A 69 0.40 11.78 6.95
CA TYR A 69 -0.23 10.97 7.99
C TYR A 69 -1.67 10.60 7.62
N ALA A 70 -2.45 11.50 7.02
CA ALA A 70 -3.79 11.17 6.53
C ALA A 70 -3.75 10.06 5.45
N HIS A 71 -2.75 10.10 4.56
CA HIS A 71 -2.54 9.03 3.58
C HIS A 71 -2.12 7.72 4.25
N MET A 72 -1.21 7.74 5.22
CA MET A 72 -0.80 6.55 5.97
C MET A 72 -2.00 5.88 6.66
N ARG A 73 -2.87 6.66 7.32
CA ARG A 73 -4.12 6.12 7.91
C ARG A 73 -5.01 5.45 6.86
N LYS A 74 -5.12 6.05 5.67
CA LYS A 74 -5.86 5.44 4.54
C LYS A 74 -5.25 4.10 4.12
N VAL A 75 -3.91 4.04 4.02
CA VAL A 75 -3.17 2.81 3.67
C VAL A 75 -3.38 1.72 4.71
N VAL A 76 -3.15 2.03 5.98
CA VAL A 76 -3.37 1.11 7.12
C VAL A 76 -4.80 0.55 7.09
N GLY A 77 -5.80 1.44 6.98
CA GLY A 77 -7.20 1.03 6.94
C GLY A 77 -7.53 0.18 5.71
N TYR A 78 -6.93 0.45 4.56
CA TYR A 78 -7.13 -0.36 3.36
C TYR A 78 -6.56 -1.76 3.53
N ILE A 79 -5.30 -1.89 3.97
CA ILE A 79 -4.63 -3.17 4.18
C ILE A 79 -5.44 -4.05 5.14
N HIS A 80 -5.82 -3.54 6.31
CA HIS A 80 -6.62 -4.29 7.29
C HIS A 80 -7.94 -4.80 6.71
N ARG A 81 -8.71 -3.93 6.03
CA ARG A 81 -9.99 -4.32 5.45
C ARG A 81 -9.84 -5.34 4.32
N HIS A 82 -8.80 -5.22 3.48
CA HIS A 82 -8.58 -6.15 2.39
C HIS A 82 -8.03 -7.50 2.86
N LEU A 83 -7.17 -7.52 3.89
CA LEU A 83 -6.71 -8.76 4.52
C LEU A 83 -7.87 -9.56 5.11
N ALA A 84 -8.84 -8.89 5.76
CA ALA A 84 -10.04 -9.54 6.28
C ALA A 84 -10.94 -10.18 5.19
N GLN A 85 -10.74 -9.81 3.92
CA GLN A 85 -11.48 -10.32 2.76
C GLN A 85 -10.67 -11.34 1.96
N ARG A 86 -9.68 -12.00 2.57
CA ARG A 86 -8.83 -13.00 1.91
C ARG A 86 -9.69 -14.09 1.22
N PRO A 87 -9.54 -14.28 -0.11
CA PRO A 87 -10.21 -15.36 -0.82
C PRO A 87 -9.75 -16.74 -0.33
N SER A 88 -10.62 -17.73 -0.44
CA SER A 88 -10.24 -19.13 -0.27
C SER A 88 -9.41 -19.64 -1.46
N GLY A 89 -8.47 -20.54 -1.20
CA GLY A 89 -7.65 -21.17 -2.24
C GLY A 89 -6.28 -20.51 -2.44
N ASP A 90 -5.67 -20.78 -3.58
CA ASP A 90 -4.40 -20.16 -3.96
C ASP A 90 -4.63 -18.69 -4.35
N VAL A 91 -3.85 -17.81 -3.74
CA VAL A 91 -3.93 -16.35 -3.92
C VAL A 91 -2.66 -15.78 -4.56
N THR A 92 -1.71 -16.63 -4.96
CA THR A 92 -0.38 -16.25 -5.46
C THR A 92 -0.46 -15.27 -6.63
N ASP A 93 -1.32 -15.55 -7.61
CA ASP A 93 -1.56 -14.70 -8.79
C ASP A 93 -3.02 -14.23 -8.81
N SER A 94 -3.42 -13.50 -7.77
CA SER A 94 -4.79 -13.04 -7.59
C SER A 94 -4.88 -11.53 -7.58
N ARG A 95 -5.98 -11.00 -8.13
CA ARG A 95 -6.31 -9.55 -8.04
C ARG A 95 -6.33 -9.05 -6.59
N TRP A 96 -6.68 -9.91 -5.63
CA TRP A 96 -6.63 -9.59 -4.21
C TRP A 96 -5.21 -9.30 -3.73
N ARG A 97 -4.26 -10.21 -4.02
CA ARG A 97 -2.84 -10.02 -3.67
C ARG A 97 -2.26 -8.82 -4.40
N HIS A 98 -2.49 -8.72 -5.71
CA HIS A 98 -1.97 -7.63 -6.53
C HIS A 98 -2.45 -6.26 -6.02
N SER A 99 -3.71 -6.18 -5.60
CA SER A 99 -4.23 -4.95 -5.01
C SER A 99 -3.58 -4.66 -3.65
N LEU A 100 -3.31 -5.65 -2.79
CA LEU A 100 -2.56 -5.41 -1.56
C LEU A 100 -1.12 -4.94 -1.84
N MET A 101 -0.47 -5.50 -2.85
CA MET A 101 0.89 -5.11 -3.25
C MET A 101 0.94 -3.68 -3.81
N ASN A 102 -0.10 -3.23 -4.53
CA ASN A 102 -0.24 -1.82 -4.90
C ASN A 102 -0.31 -0.87 -3.69
N TRP A 103 -0.71 -1.38 -2.53
CA TRP A 103 -0.73 -0.66 -1.26
C TRP A 103 0.49 -0.98 -0.37
N GLY A 104 1.55 -1.56 -0.96
CA GLY A 104 2.83 -1.82 -0.30
C GLY A 104 2.83 -3.02 0.66
N HIS A 105 1.78 -3.84 0.65
CA HIS A 105 1.67 -5.04 1.47
C HIS A 105 1.64 -6.30 0.60
N ASP A 106 2.67 -7.16 0.71
CA ASP A 106 2.61 -8.51 0.17
C ASP A 106 2.17 -9.49 1.27
N PRO A 107 0.96 -10.06 1.20
CA PRO A 107 0.45 -11.00 2.20
C PRO A 107 1.12 -12.39 2.16
N LEU A 108 2.01 -12.62 1.20
CA LEU A 108 2.81 -13.84 1.07
C LEU A 108 4.31 -13.62 1.33
N ALA A 109 4.73 -12.40 1.67
CA ALA A 109 6.11 -12.17 2.08
C ALA A 109 6.37 -12.81 3.44
N ASP A 110 7.48 -13.55 3.54
CA ASP A 110 8.01 -14.01 4.82
C ASP A 110 8.62 -12.79 5.54
N ASN A 111 8.15 -12.50 6.76
CA ASN A 111 8.49 -11.31 7.52
C ASN A 111 9.28 -11.66 8.78
#